data_AF-A0A2N2CFN7-F1
#
_entry.id   AF-A0A2N2CFN7-F1
#
_cell.length_a   1.000
_cell.length_b   1.000
_cell.length_c   1.000
_cell.angle_alpha   90.00
_cell.angle_beta   90.00
_cell.angle_gamma   90.00
#
_symmetry.space_group_name_H-M   'P 1'
#
loop_
_entity.id
_entity.type
_entity.pdbx_description
1 polymer ?
#
loop_
_entity_poly.entity_id
_entity_poly.type
_entity_poly.pdbx_seq_one_letter_code
_entity_poly.pdbx_strand_id
1 'polypeptide(L)'
;MKNKYGTISMYVLILALVVGIFAMTTFSIIYGGLYSLIIFLGGYMVLMRYCRKCPHSMNDSCHHKIPGLLAKKLPYKKTGKYTFYEYISTIGSIVIVFALPFVSMVDRYYLLVSYLILWVIAILMVKTKVCKFCYNRWCLSCPNKVKM
;
A
#
# COMPACT_ATOMS: atom_id res chain seq x y z
N MET A 1 -20.60 7.13 -4.87
CA MET A 1 -19.76 7.40 -6.08
C MET A 1 -18.41 6.72 -5.94
N LYS A 2 -17.98 5.90 -6.91
CA LYS A 2 -16.63 5.32 -6.92
C LYS A 2 -15.62 6.44 -7.15
N ASN A 3 -14.80 6.72 -6.13
CA ASN A 3 -13.80 7.77 -6.18
C ASN A 3 -12.65 7.40 -7.15
N LYS A 4 -12.51 8.15 -8.25
CA LYS A 4 -11.42 8.00 -9.24
C LYS A 4 -10.03 8.09 -8.59
N TYR A 5 -9.89 8.83 -7.48
CA TYR A 5 -8.62 8.97 -6.77
C TYR A 5 -8.07 7.65 -6.25
N GLY A 6 -8.91 6.65 -5.95
CA GLY A 6 -8.43 5.34 -5.51
C GLY A 6 -7.77 4.52 -6.62
N THR A 7 -8.16 4.73 -7.88
CA THR A 7 -7.48 4.14 -9.03
C THR A 7 -6.21 4.93 -9.37
N ILE A 8 -6.29 6.26 -9.36
CA ILE A 8 -5.13 7.12 -9.64
C ILE A 8 -4.03 6.89 -8.60
N SER A 9 -4.36 6.79 -7.30
CA SER A 9 -3.36 6.53 -6.26
C SER A 9 -2.65 5.19 -6.44
N MET A 10 -3.34 4.17 -6.96
CA MET A 10 -2.73 2.88 -7.31
C MET A 10 -1.75 3.02 -8.48
N TYR A 11 -2.08 3.80 -9.51
CA TYR A 11 -1.13 4.06 -10.61
C TYR A 11 0.11 4.80 -10.11
N VAL A 12 -0.06 5.82 -9.28
CA VAL A 12 1.07 6.55 -8.67
C VAL A 12 1.94 5.61 -7.82
N LEU A 13 1.32 4.74 -7.01
CA LEU A 13 2.05 3.73 -6.24
C LEU A 13 2.81 2.76 -7.16
N ILE A 14 2.18 2.27 -8.23
CA ILE A 14 2.84 1.37 -9.19
C ILE A 14 4.06 2.07 -9.84
N LEU A 15 3.92 3.34 -10.22
CA LEU A 15 5.06 4.12 -10.74
C LEU A 15 6.19 4.24 -9.71
N ALA A 16 5.87 4.49 -8.43
CA ALA A 16 6.87 4.51 -7.37
C ALA A 16 7.60 3.16 -7.25
N LEU A 17 6.86 2.06 -7.29
CA LEU A 17 7.41 0.71 -7.25
C LEU A 17 8.29 0.41 -8.46
N VAL A 18 7.89 0.83 -9.66
CA VAL A 18 8.70 0.69 -10.89
C VAL A 18 10.01 1.46 -10.77
N VAL A 19 10.00 2.69 -10.26
CA VAL A 19 11.24 3.45 -10.00
C VAL A 19 12.13 2.73 -9.00
N GLY A 20 11.55 2.17 -7.93
CA GLY A 20 12.29 1.37 -6.95
C GLY A 20 12.92 0.11 -7.56
N ILE A 21 12.17 -0.63 -8.39
CA ILE A 21 12.68 -1.81 -9.11
C ILE A 21 13.79 -1.41 -10.06
N PHE A 22 13.60 -0.34 -10.83
CA PHE A 22 14.61 0.16 -11.77
C PHE A 22 15.91 0.54 -11.05
N ALA A 23 15.83 1.27 -9.94
CA ALA A 23 17.00 1.64 -9.14
C ALA A 23 17.74 0.40 -8.61
N MET A 24 17.01 -0.56 -8.05
CA MET A 24 17.59 -1.79 -7.52
C MET A 24 18.20 -2.66 -8.62
N THR A 25 17.54 -2.81 -9.76
CA THR A 25 18.02 -3.59 -10.91
C THR A 25 19.29 -3.00 -11.51
N THR A 26 19.35 -1.66 -11.64
CA THR A 26 20.55 -0.96 -12.14
C THR A 26 21.69 -0.95 -11.12
N PHE A 27 21.42 -1.29 -9.86
CA PHE A 27 22.46 -1.57 -8.87
C PHE A 27 22.91 -3.05 -8.92
N SER A 28 21.95 -3.99 -9.03
CA SER A 28 22.19 -5.40 -9.29
C SER A 28 20.91 -6.09 -9.73
N ILE A 29 20.97 -6.87 -10.81
CA ILE A 29 19.83 -7.64 -11.32
C ILE A 29 19.25 -8.59 -10.25
N ILE A 30 20.11 -9.18 -9.41
CA ILE A 30 19.70 -10.06 -8.31
C ILE A 30 18.89 -9.26 -7.28
N TYR A 31 19.36 -8.07 -6.89
CA TYR A 31 18.64 -7.22 -5.95
C TYR A 31 17.33 -6.66 -6.51
N GLY A 32 17.28 -6.36 -7.81
CA GLY A 32 16.04 -6.01 -8.50
C GLY A 32 15.00 -7.15 -8.48
N GLY A 33 15.44 -8.38 -8.73
CA GLY A 33 14.60 -9.59 -8.64
C GLY A 33 14.09 -9.84 -7.21
N LEU A 34 14.99 -9.80 -6.23
CA LEU A 34 14.62 -9.96 -4.80
C LEU A 34 13.66 -8.87 -4.33
N TYR A 35 13.88 -7.62 -4.72
CA TYR A 35 12.98 -6.52 -4.36
C TYR A 35 11.59 -6.68 -4.99
N SER A 36 11.52 -7.15 -6.24
CA SER A 36 10.24 -7.47 -6.88
C SER A 36 9.46 -8.53 -6.10
N LEU A 37 10.15 -9.60 -5.64
CA LEU A 37 9.54 -10.61 -4.77
C LEU A 37 9.04 -10.02 -3.45
N ILE A 38 9.83 -9.12 -2.82
CA ILE A 38 9.44 -8.42 -1.59
C ILE A 38 8.18 -7.57 -1.80
N ILE A 39 8.04 -6.89 -2.95
CA ILE A 39 6.82 -6.15 -3.29
C ILE A 39 5.61 -7.09 -3.34
N PHE A 40 5.73 -8.24 -4.02
CA PHE A 40 4.63 -9.20 -4.12
C PHE A 40 4.25 -9.78 -2.75
N LEU A 41 5.24 -10.21 -1.97
CA LEU A 41 5.00 -10.75 -0.62
C LEU A 41 4.43 -9.69 0.32
N GLY A 42 4.95 -8.47 0.27
CA GLY A 42 4.46 -7.34 1.05
C GLY A 42 3.01 -6.98 0.70
N GLY A 43 2.69 -6.88 -0.60
CA GLY A 43 1.33 -6.65 -1.08
C GLY A 43 0.37 -7.76 -0.66
N TYR A 44 0.80 -9.02 -0.77
CA TYR A 44 0.02 -10.17 -0.30
C TYR A 44 -0.23 -10.13 1.21
N MET A 45 0.78 -9.79 2.02
CA MET A 45 0.65 -9.65 3.46
C MET A 45 -0.33 -8.54 3.84
N VAL A 46 -0.23 -7.38 3.21
CA VAL A 46 -1.18 -6.27 3.39
C VAL A 46 -2.61 -6.71 3.01
N LEU A 47 -2.78 -7.45 1.92
CA LEU A 47 -4.09 -7.98 1.52
C LEU A 47 -4.66 -8.92 2.59
N MET A 48 -3.89 -9.93 3.01
CA MET A 48 -4.33 -11.00 3.92
C MET A 48 -4.55 -10.54 5.37
N ARG A 49 -3.72 -9.61 5.83
CA ARG A 49 -3.71 -9.16 7.23
C ARG A 49 -4.51 -7.89 7.43
N TYR A 50 -4.52 -6.99 6.45
CA TYR A 50 -5.13 -5.67 6.57
C TYR A 50 -6.41 -5.52 5.75
N CYS A 51 -6.31 -5.64 4.42
CA CYS A 51 -7.43 -5.34 3.51
C CYS A 51 -8.59 -6.32 3.68
N ARG A 52 -8.32 -7.61 3.89
CA ARG A 52 -9.35 -8.65 4.06
C ARG A 52 -10.25 -8.45 5.29
N LYS A 53 -9.81 -7.70 6.31
CA LYS A 53 -10.64 -7.33 7.47
C LYS A 53 -11.45 -6.06 7.27
N CYS A 54 -11.27 -5.35 6.17
CA CYS A 54 -11.93 -4.08 5.93
C CYS A 54 -13.40 -4.32 5.55
N PRO A 55 -14.39 -3.68 6.20
CA PRO A 55 -15.80 -3.81 5.81
C PRO A 55 -16.05 -3.33 4.37
N HIS A 56 -15.26 -2.36 3.90
CA HIS A 56 -15.38 -1.81 2.55
C HIS A 56 -15.02 -2.82 1.44
N SER A 57 -14.13 -3.79 1.70
CA SER A 57 -13.80 -4.80 0.69
C SER A 57 -14.91 -5.84 0.54
N MET A 58 -15.70 -6.08 1.59
CA MET A 58 -16.81 -7.04 1.55
C MET A 58 -18.06 -6.47 0.87
N ASN A 59 -18.30 -5.16 1.01
CA ASN A 59 -19.50 -4.50 0.51
C ASN A 59 -19.30 -3.75 -0.82
N ASP A 60 -18.23 -4.07 -1.57
CA ASP A 60 -17.85 -3.42 -2.85
C ASP A 60 -17.74 -1.88 -2.78
N SER A 61 -17.54 -1.33 -1.58
CA SER A 61 -17.44 0.11 -1.31
C SER A 61 -15.98 0.57 -1.17
N CYS A 62 -15.01 -0.34 -1.32
CA CYS A 62 -13.60 -0.01 -1.30
C CYS A 62 -13.24 0.89 -2.48
N HIS A 63 -12.70 2.07 -2.18
CA HIS A 63 -12.22 3.00 -3.21
C HIS A 63 -10.94 2.50 -3.91
N HIS A 64 -10.15 1.64 -3.27
CA HIS A 64 -9.06 0.92 -3.94
C HIS A 64 -9.63 -0.29 -4.69
N LYS A 65 -10.02 -0.09 -5.95
CA LYS A 65 -10.69 -1.11 -6.78
C LYS A 65 -9.92 -2.44 -6.81
N ILE A 66 -8.64 -2.43 -7.13
CA ILE A 66 -7.84 -3.65 -7.27
C ILE A 66 -7.66 -4.37 -5.91
N PRO A 67 -7.13 -3.73 -4.84
CA PRO A 67 -7.08 -4.37 -3.52
C PRO A 67 -8.42 -4.85 -2.98
N GLY A 68 -9.50 -4.08 -3.20
CA GLY A 68 -10.85 -4.46 -2.78
C GLY A 68 -11.33 -5.74 -3.46
N LEU A 69 -11.17 -5.82 -4.79
CA LEU A 69 -11.51 -7.02 -5.56
C LEU A 69 -10.68 -8.24 -5.16
N LEU A 70 -9.38 -8.06 -4.95
CA LEU A 70 -8.50 -9.15 -4.50
C LEU A 70 -8.87 -9.61 -3.09
N ALA A 71 -9.12 -8.69 -2.17
CA ALA A 71 -9.52 -9.00 -0.80
C ALA A 71 -10.85 -9.78 -0.73
N LYS A 72 -11.80 -9.46 -1.62
CA LYS A 72 -13.10 -10.15 -1.72
C LYS A 72 -12.98 -11.61 -2.21
N LYS A 73 -11.98 -11.91 -3.04
CA LYS A 73 -11.73 -13.28 -3.53
C LYS A 73 -11.08 -14.20 -2.48
N LEU A 74 -10.60 -13.64 -1.37
CA LEU A 74 -9.97 -14.41 -0.31
C LEU A 74 -11.02 -14.93 0.69
N PRO A 75 -10.73 -16.02 1.42
CA PRO A 75 -11.65 -16.55 2.43
C PRO A 75 -12.09 -15.48 3.43
N TYR A 76 -13.38 -15.49 3.75
CA TYR A 76 -13.97 -14.49 4.64
C TYR A 76 -13.18 -14.38 5.96
N LYS A 77 -12.98 -13.14 6.41
CA LYS A 77 -12.38 -12.85 7.70
C LYS A 77 -13.26 -11.85 8.41
N LYS A 78 -13.71 -12.22 9.60
CA LYS A 78 -14.57 -11.37 10.43
C LYS A 78 -13.94 -9.99 10.61
N THR A 79 -14.71 -8.96 10.32
CA THR A 79 -14.34 -7.56 10.55
C THR A 79 -14.23 -7.34 12.06
N GLY A 80 -13.23 -6.57 12.49
CA GLY A 80 -12.94 -6.39 13.92
C GLY A 80 -11.59 -5.74 14.17
N LYS A 81 -11.19 -5.68 15.45
CA LYS A 81 -9.91 -5.12 15.87
C LYS A 81 -8.77 -5.88 15.17
N TYR A 82 -7.78 -5.12 14.69
CA TYR A 82 -6.54 -5.70 14.19
C TYR A 82 -5.68 -6.13 15.37
N THR A 83 -5.10 -7.32 15.27
CA THR A 83 -4.13 -7.79 16.26
C THR A 83 -2.82 -7.02 16.08
N PHE A 84 -1.99 -7.00 17.12
CA PHE A 84 -0.65 -6.40 17.07
C PHE A 84 0.17 -6.96 15.91
N TYR A 85 0.12 -8.28 15.71
CA TYR A 85 0.78 -8.95 14.59
C TYR A 85 0.27 -8.47 13.22
N GLU A 86 -1.03 -8.25 13.05
CA GLU A 86 -1.58 -7.72 11.79
C GLU A 86 -1.10 -6.30 11.50
N TYR A 87 -0.97 -5.46 12.54
CA TYR A 87 -0.40 -4.13 12.38
C TYR A 87 1.08 -4.16 12.02
N ILE A 88 1.89 -4.88 12.80
CA ILE A 88 3.34 -4.93 12.56
C ILE A 88 3.65 -5.54 11.20
N SER A 89 2.98 -6.64 10.82
CA SER A 89 3.21 -7.24 9.50
C SER A 89 2.83 -6.28 8.37
N THR A 90 1.73 -5.54 8.50
CA THR A 90 1.30 -4.55 7.49
C THR A 90 2.26 -3.36 7.40
N ILE A 91 2.59 -2.74 8.54
CA ILE A 91 3.49 -1.58 8.60
C ILE A 91 4.89 -2.01 8.15
N GLY A 92 5.38 -3.14 8.64
CA GLY A 92 6.68 -3.70 8.27
C GLY A 92 6.79 -3.97 6.78
N SER A 93 5.77 -4.57 6.16
CA SER A 93 5.74 -4.76 4.70
C SER A 93 5.82 -3.44 3.94
N ILE A 94 5.06 -2.42 4.36
CA ILE A 94 5.07 -1.10 3.70
C ILE A 94 6.44 -0.43 3.88
N VAL A 95 6.98 -0.44 5.10
CA VAL A 95 8.27 0.18 5.42
C VAL A 95 9.41 -0.48 4.66
N ILE A 96 9.46 -1.81 4.61
CA ILE A 96 10.50 -2.53 3.85
C ILE A 96 10.41 -2.20 2.37
N VAL A 97 9.20 -2.22 1.77
CA VAL A 97 9.01 -1.88 0.36
C VAL A 97 9.40 -0.42 0.07
N PHE A 98 9.11 0.49 0.98
CA PHE A 98 9.47 1.91 0.85
C PHE A 98 10.98 2.16 1.02
N ALA A 99 11.61 1.56 2.03
CA ALA A 99 12.95 1.92 2.45
C ALA A 99 14.05 1.18 1.67
N LEU A 100 13.78 -0.06 1.25
CA LEU A 100 14.82 -0.90 0.65
C LEU A 100 15.48 -0.27 -0.59
N PRO A 101 14.75 0.38 -1.53
CA PRO A 101 15.37 1.00 -2.69
C PRO A 101 16.39 2.10 -2.37
N PHE A 102 16.35 2.71 -1.18
CA PHE A 102 17.29 3.78 -0.81
C PHE A 102 18.74 3.34 -0.86
N VAL A 103 19.03 2.05 -0.60
CA VAL A 103 20.40 1.51 -0.69
C VAL A 103 20.99 1.62 -2.10
N SER A 104 20.13 1.66 -3.12
CA SER A 104 20.53 1.77 -4.54
C SER A 104 20.49 3.21 -5.08
N MET A 105 19.95 4.15 -4.32
CA MET A 105 19.68 5.52 -4.77
C MET A 105 20.61 6.58 -4.15
N VAL A 106 21.56 6.19 -3.29
CA VAL A 106 22.43 7.11 -2.52
C VAL A 106 23.12 8.14 -3.43
N ASP A 107 23.65 7.70 -4.57
CA ASP A 107 24.38 8.58 -5.51
C ASP A 107 23.52 9.04 -6.70
N ARG A 108 22.21 8.76 -6.68
CA ARG A 108 21.30 8.98 -7.82
C ARG A 108 20.12 9.83 -7.39
N TYR A 109 20.41 11.08 -7.09
CA TYR A 109 19.43 12.03 -6.54
C TYR A 109 18.14 12.14 -7.36
N TYR A 110 18.23 12.06 -8.69
CA TYR A 110 17.06 12.11 -9.58
C TYR A 110 16.10 10.93 -9.35
N LEU A 111 16.60 9.73 -9.09
CA LEU A 111 15.78 8.56 -8.73
C LEU A 111 15.22 8.71 -7.32
N LEU A 112 16.03 9.15 -6.36
CA LEU A 112 15.60 9.34 -4.98
C LEU A 112 14.46 10.35 -4.88
N VAL A 113 14.64 11.54 -5.48
CA VAL A 113 13.66 12.62 -5.44
C VAL A 113 12.36 12.21 -6.14
N SER A 114 12.44 11.64 -7.34
CA SER A 114 11.24 11.17 -8.06
C SER A 114 10.51 10.07 -7.28
N TYR A 115 11.22 9.11 -6.71
CA TYR A 115 10.66 8.05 -5.87
C TYR A 115 9.93 8.63 -4.65
N LEU A 116 10.57 9.54 -3.91
CA LEU A 116 9.98 10.18 -2.74
C LEU A 116 8.74 10.99 -3.09
N ILE A 117 8.78 11.79 -4.17
CA ILE A 117 7.62 12.56 -4.63
C ILE A 117 6.44 11.64 -4.94
N LEU A 118 6.66 10.54 -5.68
CA LEU A 118 5.61 9.59 -6.00
C LEU A 118 5.01 8.95 -4.74
N TRP A 119 5.83 8.55 -3.77
CA TRP A 119 5.36 8.03 -2.49
C TRP A 119 4.55 9.05 -1.69
N VAL A 120 5.05 10.28 -1.57
CA VAL A 120 4.35 11.37 -0.88
C VAL A 120 2.99 11.62 -1.53
N ILE A 121 2.94 11.73 -2.86
CA ILE A 121 1.68 11.93 -3.60
C ILE A 121 0.73 10.75 -3.33
N ALA A 122 1.19 9.50 -3.45
CA ALA A 122 0.36 8.33 -3.19
C ALA A 122 -0.21 8.32 -1.76
N ILE A 123 0.63 8.58 -0.74
CA ILE A 123 0.23 8.63 0.67
C ILE A 123 -0.80 9.75 0.89
N LEU A 124 -0.54 10.95 0.38
CA LEU A 124 -1.46 12.09 0.53
C LEU A 124 -2.79 11.83 -0.15
N MET A 125 -2.80 11.26 -1.36
CA MET A 125 -4.03 10.86 -2.05
C MET A 125 -4.82 9.84 -1.24
N VAL A 126 -4.15 8.81 -0.72
CA VAL A 126 -4.80 7.78 0.11
C VAL A 126 -5.41 8.40 1.35
N LYS A 127 -4.67 9.23 2.10
CA LYS A 127 -5.17 9.84 3.35
C LYS A 127 -6.29 10.85 3.12
N THR A 128 -6.14 11.74 2.13
CA THR A 128 -7.03 12.92 1.98
C THR A 128 -8.20 12.70 1.03
N LYS A 129 -8.09 11.78 0.06
CA LYS A 129 -9.12 11.55 -0.96
C LYS A 129 -9.72 10.15 -0.85
N VAL A 130 -8.90 9.11 -0.72
CA VAL A 130 -9.40 7.72 -0.75
C VAL A 130 -10.02 7.31 0.59
N CYS A 131 -9.29 7.50 1.69
CA CYS A 131 -9.72 7.12 3.03
C CYS A 131 -10.55 8.20 3.74
N LYS A 132 -10.84 9.34 3.09
CA LYS A 132 -11.63 10.45 3.66
C LYS A 132 -12.98 9.98 4.22
N PHE A 133 -13.64 9.05 3.53
CA PHE A 133 -14.93 8.49 3.91
C PHE A 133 -14.83 7.09 4.53
N CYS A 134 -13.63 6.68 4.94
CA CYS A 134 -13.45 5.43 5.67
C CYS A 134 -14.21 5.51 7.00
N TYR A 135 -14.94 4.46 7.33
CA TYR A 135 -15.65 4.29 8.60
C TYR A 135 -15.19 3.08 9.40
N ASN A 136 -14.10 2.44 8.98
CA ASN A 136 -13.51 1.35 9.74
C ASN A 136 -12.82 1.90 10.99
N ARG A 137 -13.50 1.85 12.15
CA ARG A 137 -12.96 2.32 13.44
C ARG A 137 -11.66 1.63 13.86
N TRP A 138 -11.37 0.46 13.31
CA TRP A 138 -10.15 -0.29 13.59
C TRP A 138 -9.02 0.03 12.63
N CYS A 139 -9.24 0.76 11.54
CA CYS A 139 -8.21 1.06 10.55
C CYS A 139 -7.31 2.22 11.01
N LEU A 140 -5.98 2.02 10.99
CA LEU A 140 -4.99 3.06 11.34
C LEU A 140 -5.12 4.31 10.47
N SER A 141 -5.40 4.10 9.18
CA SER A 141 -5.52 5.17 8.19
C SER A 141 -6.92 5.79 8.14
N CYS A 142 -7.84 5.40 9.04
CA CYS A 142 -9.19 5.95 9.09
C CYS A 142 -9.20 7.28 9.84
N PRO A 143 -9.47 8.42 9.17
CA PRO A 143 -9.55 9.72 9.84
C PRO A 143 -10.79 9.85 10.73
N ASN A 144 -11.83 9.04 10.51
CA ASN A 144 -13.11 9.13 11.22
C ASN A 144 -13.23 8.14 12.39
N LYS A 145 -12.13 7.53 12.85
CA LYS A 145 -12.13 6.45 13.85
C LYS A 145 -12.76 6.79 15.21
N VAL A 146 -12.82 8.07 15.57
CA VAL A 146 -13.34 8.58 16.86
C VAL A 146 -14.79 9.09 16.72
N LYS A 147 -15.28 9.28 15.50
CA LYS A 147 -16.58 9.93 15.22
C LYS A 147 -17.75 8.93 15.07
N MET A 148 -17.59 7.69 15.53
CA MET A 148 -18.61 6.63 15.45
C MET A 148 -18.71 5.83 16.75
#